data_AF-A0A2K1J8I8-F1
#
_entry.id   AF-A0A2K1J8I8-F1
#
_cell.length_a   1.000
_cell.length_b   1.000
_cell.length_c   1.000
_cell.angle_alpha   90.00
_cell.angle_beta   90.00
_cell.angle_gamma   90.00
#
_symmetry.space_group_name_H-M   'P 1'
#
loop_
_entity.id
_entity.type
_entity.pdbx_description
1 polymer ?
#
loop_
_entity_poly.entity_id
_entity_poly.type
_entity_poly.pdbx_seq_one_letter_code
_entity_poly.pdbx_strand_id
1 'polypeptide(L)'
;LERSMYQGYCLVPYLFIFPMDILDYMLDDYKYKIEELILLDTSRHITSMFMDNTSLFLKDDSKNLNNIIEVLDIYSKASGTKIN
;
A
#
# COMPACT_ATOMS: atom_id res chain seq x y z
N LEU A 1 -11.08 13.63 17.30
CA LEU A 1 -11.96 12.46 17.10
C LEU A 1 -11.04 11.25 17.06
N GLU A 2 -10.92 10.52 18.16
CA GLU A 2 -10.01 9.37 18.24
C GLU A 2 -10.72 8.17 17.59
N ARG A 3 -10.38 7.86 16.33
CA ARG A 3 -10.88 6.68 15.62
C ARG A 3 -9.98 5.50 15.94
N SER A 4 -10.17 4.90 17.11
CA SER A 4 -9.56 3.63 17.46
C SER A 4 -10.63 2.53 17.44
N MET A 5 -10.41 1.50 16.63
CA MET A 5 -11.19 0.27 16.76
C MET A 5 -10.63 -0.54 17.92
N TYR A 6 -11.50 -0.98 18.82
CA TYR A 6 -11.08 -1.83 19.94
C TYR A 6 -10.51 -3.14 19.41
N GLN A 7 -9.28 -3.45 19.80
CA GLN A 7 -8.68 -4.77 19.55
C GLN A 7 -9.50 -5.85 20.27
N GLY A 8 -9.66 -7.02 19.64
CA GLY A 8 -10.37 -8.17 20.22
C GLY A 8 -11.78 -8.42 19.69
N TYR A 9 -12.33 -7.53 18.86
CA TYR A 9 -13.56 -7.80 18.11
C TYR A 9 -13.25 -8.51 16.79
N CYS A 10 -13.92 -9.63 16.53
CA CYS A 10 -13.66 -10.48 15.37
C CYS A 10 -13.82 -9.77 14.01
N LEU A 11 -14.57 -8.67 13.95
CA LEU A 11 -14.86 -7.94 12.72
C LEU A 11 -13.84 -6.83 12.39
N VAL A 12 -13.07 -6.39 13.38
CA VAL A 12 -12.12 -5.28 13.22
C VAL A 12 -11.05 -5.60 12.16
N PRO A 13 -10.44 -6.80 12.12
CA PRO A 13 -9.47 -7.14 11.07
C PRO A 13 -10.04 -7.03 9.65
N TYR A 14 -11.31 -7.38 9.46
CA TYR A 14 -11.95 -7.29 8.15
C TYR A 14 -12.18 -5.85 7.70
N LEU A 15 -12.39 -4.93 8.63
CA LEU A 15 -12.53 -3.51 8.31
C LEU A 15 -11.21 -2.88 7.85
N PHE A 16 -10.06 -3.47 8.24
CA PHE A 16 -8.74 -3.05 7.76
C PHE A 16 -8.43 -3.54 6.34
N ILE A 17 -9.16 -4.54 5.83
CA ILE A 17 -8.96 -5.04 4.46
C ILE A 17 -9.35 -3.95 3.45
N PHE A 18 -10.48 -3.26 3.65
CA PHE A 18 -10.94 -2.23 2.71
C PHE A 18 -9.92 -1.11 2.42
N PRO A 19 -9.29 -0.46 3.41
CA PRO A 19 -8.27 0.54 3.14
C PRO A 19 -7.01 -0.09 2.51
N MET A 20 -6.65 -1.34 2.84
CA MET A 20 -5.54 -2.02 2.16
C MET A 20 -5.86 -2.31 0.68
N ASP A 21 -7.07 -2.74 0.36
CA ASP A 21 -7.52 -2.95 -1.03
C ASP A 21 -7.49 -1.64 -1.83
N ILE A 22 -7.81 -0.50 -1.21
CA ILE A 22 -7.69 0.82 -1.84
C ILE A 22 -6.22 1.15 -2.12
N LEU A 23 -5.32 0.87 -1.18
CA LEU A 23 -3.89 1.07 -1.39
C LEU A 23 -3.37 0.20 -2.54
N ASP A 24 -3.77 -1.07 -2.59
CA ASP A 24 -3.41 -2.01 -3.66
C ASP A 24 -3.86 -1.48 -5.03
N TYR A 25 -5.13 -1.06 -5.12
CA TYR A 25 -5.66 -0.43 -6.33
C TYR A 25 -4.89 0.83 -6.74
N MET A 26 -4.47 1.67 -5.79
CA MET A 26 -3.70 2.88 -6.10
C MET A 26 -2.28 2.56 -6.60
N LEU A 27 -1.67 1.47 -6.11
CA LEU A 27 -0.35 1.02 -6.55
C LEU A 27 -0.38 0.48 -7.99
N ASP A 28 -1.49 -0.18 -8.36
CA ASP A 28 -1.73 -0.71 -9.72
C ASP A 28 -2.23 0.35 -10.73
N ASP A 29 -2.62 1.54 -10.27
CA ASP A 29 -3.18 2.58 -11.15
C ASP A 29 -2.10 3.17 -12.09
N TYR A 30 -2.37 3.05 -13.40
CA TYR A 30 -1.53 3.58 -14.49
C TYR A 30 -1.22 5.07 -14.37
N LYS A 31 -2.04 5.83 -13.63
CA LYS A 31 -1.82 7.23 -13.33
C LYS A 31 -0.47 7.46 -12.63
N TYR A 32 -0.10 6.59 -11.69
CA TYR A 32 1.10 6.76 -10.86
C TYR A 32 2.34 6.11 -11.48
N LYS A 33 2.16 5.25 -12.51
CA LYS A 33 3.25 4.63 -13.29
C LYS A 33 4.31 4.00 -12.38
N ILE A 34 3.84 3.24 -11.39
CA ILE A 34 4.71 2.53 -10.47
C ILE A 34 5.27 1.30 -11.19
N GLU A 35 6.58 1.16 -11.19
CA GLU A 35 7.28 0.04 -11.80
C GLU A 35 7.73 -0.95 -10.72
N GLU A 36 7.17 -2.15 -10.76
CA GLU A 36 7.57 -3.24 -9.88
C GLU A 36 8.98 -3.77 -10.22
N LEU A 37 9.59 -4.44 -9.25
CA LEU A 37 10.82 -5.19 -9.47
C LEU A 37 10.52 -6.45 -10.29
N ILE A 38 11.04 -6.50 -11.52
CA ILE A 38 10.99 -7.68 -12.37
C ILE A 38 12.27 -8.49 -12.17
N LEU A 39 12.15 -9.73 -11.70
CA LEU A 39 13.29 -10.64 -11.57
C LEU A 39 13.71 -11.24 -12.93
N LEU A 40 14.91 -11.80 -12.97
CA LEU A 40 15.53 -12.38 -14.18
C LEU A 40 14.72 -13.52 -14.81
N ASP A 41 13.90 -14.20 -14.02
CA ASP A 41 13.00 -15.27 -14.46
C ASP A 41 11.64 -14.74 -14.93
N THR A 42 11.50 -13.43 -15.12
CA THR A 42 10.26 -12.70 -15.44
C THR A 42 9.16 -12.80 -14.39
N SER A 43 9.45 -13.39 -13.22
CA SER A 43 8.55 -13.29 -12.08
C SER A 43 8.51 -11.85 -11.60
N ARG A 44 7.29 -11.36 -11.36
CA ARG A 44 7.05 -10.09 -10.69
C ARG A 44 6.87 -10.40 -9.23
N HIS A 45 7.67 -9.78 -8.37
CA HIS A 45 7.35 -9.79 -6.96
C HIS A 45 6.22 -8.80 -6.73
N ILE A 46 5.02 -9.35 -6.61
CA ILE A 46 3.80 -8.62 -6.32
C ILE A 46 3.94 -8.03 -4.91
N THR A 47 3.44 -6.82 -4.74
CA THR A 47 3.19 -6.19 -3.44
C THR A 47 2.64 -7.20 -2.43
N SER A 48 3.28 -7.31 -1.28
CA SER A 48 2.82 -8.19 -0.20
C SER A 48 2.21 -7.36 0.91
N MET A 49 0.89 -7.47 1.08
CA MET A 49 0.15 -6.81 2.16
C MET A 49 -0.32 -7.84 3.19
N PHE A 50 -0.02 -7.59 4.46
CA PHE A 50 -0.52 -8.38 5.58
C PHE A 50 -0.88 -7.47 6.75
N MET A 51 -2.19 -7.34 7.01
CA MET A 51 -2.75 -6.45 8.02
C MET A 51 -2.31 -4.99 7.81
N ASP A 52 -1.43 -4.46 8.66
CA ASP A 52 -0.86 -3.12 8.61
C ASP A 52 0.53 -3.08 7.94
N ASN A 53 1.11 -4.24 7.64
CA ASN A 53 2.43 -4.33 7.03
C ASN A 53 2.29 -4.46 5.51
N THR A 54 2.96 -3.56 4.79
CA THR A 54 3.05 -3.58 3.33
C THR A 54 4.51 -3.64 2.92
N SER A 55 4.87 -4.61 2.07
CA SER A 55 6.19 -4.74 1.46
C SER A 55 6.08 -4.52 -0.04
N LEU A 56 6.80 -3.52 -0.54
CA LEU A 56 6.84 -3.15 -1.95
C LEU A 56 8.18 -3.56 -2.56
N PHE A 57 8.13 -4.23 -3.70
CA PHE A 57 9.32 -4.60 -4.48
C PHE A 57 9.34 -3.76 -5.74
N LEU A 58 10.26 -2.80 -5.78
CA LEU A 58 10.23 -1.71 -6.74
C LEU A 58 11.49 -1.72 -7.58
N LYS A 59 11.35 -1.32 -8.83
CA LYS A 59 12.52 -1.04 -9.66
C LYS A 59 13.29 0.14 -9.06
N ASP A 60 14.63 0.00 -9.01
CA ASP A 60 15.55 1.02 -8.52
C ASP A 60 15.58 2.23 -9.48
N ASP A 61 14.65 3.14 -9.27
CA ASP A 61 14.53 4.42 -9.95
C ASP A 61 13.99 5.47 -8.98
N SER A 62 14.73 6.58 -8.87
CA SER A 62 14.36 7.71 -8.01
C SER A 62 12.97 8.29 -8.35
N LYS A 63 12.57 8.28 -9.63
CA LYS A 63 11.25 8.74 -10.03
C LYS A 63 10.16 7.77 -9.56
N ASN A 64 10.39 6.48 -9.71
CA ASN A 64 9.51 5.44 -9.20
C ASN A 64 9.30 5.56 -7.68
N LEU A 65 10.39 5.79 -6.93
CA LEU A 65 10.33 6.02 -5.49
C LEU A 65 9.49 7.26 -5.13
N ASN A 66 9.68 8.37 -5.85
CA ASN A 66 8.90 9.59 -5.63
C ASN A 66 7.40 9.38 -5.92
N ASN A 67 7.06 8.65 -6.98
CA ASN A 67 5.66 8.35 -7.32
C ASN A 67 4.99 7.53 -6.20
N ILE A 68 5.71 6.59 -5.59
CA ILE A 68 5.18 5.76 -4.51
C ILE A 68 5.02 6.58 -3.24
N ILE A 69 5.98 7.44 -2.92
CA ILE A 69 5.84 8.37 -1.79
C ILE A 69 4.60 9.25 -1.99
N GLU A 70 4.33 9.73 -3.20
CA GLU A 70 3.12 10.48 -3.51
C GLU A 70 1.83 9.67 -3.29
N VAL A 71 1.79 8.42 -3.79
CA VAL A 71 0.66 7.51 -3.56
C VAL A 71 0.42 7.27 -2.08
N LEU A 72 1.48 6.96 -1.32
CA LEU A 72 1.43 6.70 0.10
C LEU A 72 0.97 7.93 0.90
N ASP A 73 1.40 9.13 0.52
CA ASP A 73 0.97 10.39 1.15
C ASP A 73 -0.52 10.67 0.88
N ILE A 74 -0.98 10.49 -0.37
CA ILE A 74 -2.40 10.62 -0.71
C ILE A 74 -3.24 9.61 0.06
N TYR A 75 -2.81 8.35 0.10
CA TYR A 75 -3.49 7.29 0.83
C TYR A 75 -3.52 7.58 2.34
N SER A 76 -2.42 8.03 2.93
CA SER A 76 -2.34 8.39 4.35
C SER A 76 -3.32 9.53 4.69
N LYS A 77 -3.39 10.56 3.85
CA LYS A 77 -4.34 11.67 4.01
C LYS A 77 -5.80 11.23 3.88
N ALA A 78 -6.10 10.34 2.93
CA ALA A 78 -7.46 9.87 2.67
C ALA A 78 -7.97 8.87 3.72
N SER A 79 -7.12 7.91 4.10
CA SER A 79 -7.46 6.87 5.10
C SER A 79 -7.41 7.39 6.54
N GLY A 80 -6.65 8.47 6.78
CA GLY A 80 -6.32 8.93 8.14
C GLY A 80 -5.31 8.02 8.86
N THR A 81 -4.73 7.05 8.15
CA THR A 81 -3.71 6.13 8.68
C THR A 81 -2.35 6.78 8.53
N LYS A 82 -1.58 6.83 9.62
CA LYS A 82 -0.18 7.28 9.55
C LYS A 82 0.69 6.11 9.11
N ILE A 83 1.43 6.31 8.02
CA ILE A 83 2.48 5.39 7.57
C ILE A 83 3.74 5.71 8.38
N ASN A 84 4.40 4.68 8.91
CA ASN A 84 5.60 4.79 9.73
C ASN A 84 6.88 4.74 8.90
#